data_AF-A0AAD9HET7-F1
#
_entry.id   AF-A0AAD9HET7-F1
#
_cell.length_a   1.000
_cell.length_b   1.000
_cell.length_c   1.000
_cell.angle_alpha   90.00
_cell.angle_beta   90.00
_cell.angle_gamma   90.00
#
_symmetry.space_group_name_H-M   'P 1'
#
loop_
_entity.id
_entity.type
_entity.pdbx_description
1 polymer ?
#
loop_
_entity_poly.entity_id
_entity_poly.type
_entity_poly.pdbx_seq_one_letter_code
_entity_poly.pdbx_strand_id
1 'polypeptide(L)'
;MTNLTLTIPLPAHQHPSSSKRLLGLPLELRNHIYRHALVAPPKHSRTHDDDCHFRHNHTATSIEPAACFVLDVATDPIPRDYYIYRRDPPLQCRCAKRAALNLLLACRQVYREATPVFWSANTFVFYHADDFTVCVGARLRAACRPLLRHVYIASATREDGQLWTTRNILSSAWIPGGGAIPRWLQFWGVLKQCRGLRTLAVQPEVVRRHGADLAALGRWLPALERLELTWVGKYKDERVALSPDGRDFLLCGSVQRETMFVRAAQAVDLGAADFGGAAWCKELYRDFTTNFCVHLDTIVRSRFLGCDADGPDRDRVELHAGRVAAGLTDARRTWTVELPTGKTARLDFLAVPQSRETRMRLKKVRMARDAARRASGKPTAAEERVQREVRERRAENKTRAAAEEARERERVLAERRRKEGEREEAEKREREDRRAELERAVEAAREERRVGRKRVARRGVEEGMGELAL
;
A
#
# COMPACT_ATOMS: atom_id res chain seq x y z
N MET A 1 -37.59 48.48 2.88
CA MET A 1 -37.20 49.03 1.57
C MET A 1 -36.12 48.13 0.99
N THR A 2 -36.46 47.35 -0.03
CA THR A 2 -35.52 46.48 -0.76
C THR A 2 -34.68 47.35 -1.68
N ASN A 3 -33.38 47.46 -1.42
CA ASN A 3 -32.45 48.14 -2.32
C ASN A 3 -32.34 47.32 -3.61
N LEU A 4 -33.08 47.77 -4.64
CA LEU A 4 -32.92 47.31 -6.02
C LEU A 4 -31.59 47.83 -6.55
N THR A 5 -30.54 47.01 -6.41
CA THR A 5 -29.25 47.26 -7.07
C THR A 5 -29.42 46.98 -8.56
N LEU A 6 -29.53 48.05 -9.35
CA LEU A 6 -29.66 47.99 -10.79
C LEU A 6 -28.26 47.82 -11.39
N THR A 7 -27.89 46.60 -11.76
CA THR A 7 -26.59 46.29 -12.37
C THR A 7 -26.60 46.74 -13.82
N ILE A 8 -26.09 47.95 -14.09
CA ILE A 8 -25.88 48.42 -15.47
C ILE A 8 -24.67 47.64 -16.03
N PRO A 9 -24.81 46.85 -17.11
CA PRO A 9 -23.69 46.16 -17.72
C PRO A 9 -22.75 47.20 -18.33
N LEU A 10 -21.55 47.33 -17.77
CA LEU A 10 -20.50 48.15 -18.35
C LEU A 10 -19.99 47.51 -19.66
N PRO A 11 -19.60 48.32 -20.66
CA PRO A 11 -18.90 47.81 -21.84
C PRO A 11 -17.65 47.00 -21.47
N ALA A 12 -17.34 45.95 -22.25
CA ALA A 12 -16.25 45.00 -21.95
C ALA A 12 -14.86 45.65 -21.70
N HIS A 13 -14.63 46.85 -22.23
CA HIS A 13 -13.39 47.62 -22.07
C HIS A 13 -13.34 48.45 -20.77
N GLN A 14 -14.46 48.65 -20.07
CA GLN A 14 -14.55 49.46 -18.84
C GLN A 14 -14.54 48.62 -17.57
N HIS A 15 -14.51 47.30 -17.70
CA HIS A 15 -14.31 46.41 -16.57
C HIS A 15 -12.91 46.62 -15.97
N PRO A 16 -12.80 46.98 -14.68
CA PRO A 16 -11.50 47.15 -14.05
C PRO A 16 -10.67 45.87 -14.19
N SER A 17 -9.35 45.97 -14.32
CA SER A 17 -8.47 44.81 -14.50
C SER A 17 -8.63 43.74 -13.39
N SER A 18 -9.15 44.13 -12.22
CA SER A 18 -9.52 43.24 -11.12
C SER A 18 -10.73 42.35 -11.40
N SER A 19 -11.73 42.80 -12.18
CA SER A 19 -12.91 41.99 -12.54
C SER A 19 -12.61 40.94 -13.62
N LYS A 20 -11.42 41.01 -14.25
CA LYS A 20 -10.89 39.96 -15.14
C LYS A 20 -10.19 38.82 -14.41
N ARG A 21 -10.06 38.89 -13.08
CA ARG A 21 -9.41 37.87 -12.24
C ARG A 21 -10.47 37.04 -11.50
N LEU A 22 -10.13 35.81 -11.12
CA LEU A 22 -11.05 34.89 -10.44
C LEU A 22 -11.84 35.54 -9.29
N LEU A 23 -11.18 36.30 -8.41
CA LEU A 23 -11.80 36.93 -7.24
C LEU A 23 -12.68 38.15 -7.58
N GLY A 24 -12.58 38.68 -8.80
CA GLY A 24 -13.44 39.76 -9.28
C GLY A 24 -14.75 39.28 -9.93
N LEU A 25 -14.91 37.98 -10.15
CA LEU A 25 -16.16 37.38 -10.65
C LEU A 25 -17.21 37.31 -9.54
N PRO A 26 -18.53 37.38 -9.82
CA PRO A 26 -19.57 37.08 -8.84
C PRO A 26 -19.40 35.71 -8.16
N LEU A 27 -19.84 35.59 -6.91
CA LEU A 27 -19.64 34.38 -6.10
C LEU A 27 -20.26 33.14 -6.77
N GLU A 28 -21.37 33.29 -7.48
CA GLU A 28 -22.06 32.24 -8.21
C GLU A 28 -21.15 31.65 -9.29
N LEU A 29 -20.51 32.52 -10.10
CA LEU A 29 -19.55 32.10 -11.11
C LEU A 29 -18.32 31.45 -10.47
N ARG A 30 -17.82 32.00 -9.35
CA ARG A 30 -16.71 31.39 -8.61
C ARG A 30 -17.08 30.00 -8.09
N ASN A 31 -18.30 29.81 -7.57
CA ASN A 31 -18.81 28.52 -7.13
C ASN A 31 -18.91 27.51 -8.27
N HIS A 32 -19.34 27.93 -9.47
CA HIS A 32 -19.29 27.07 -10.65
C HIS A 32 -17.85 26.66 -10.98
N ILE A 33 -16.91 27.60 -10.98
CA ILE A 33 -15.48 27.31 -11.20
C ILE A 33 -14.95 26.33 -10.14
N TYR A 34 -15.23 26.57 -8.86
CA TYR A 34 -14.85 25.66 -7.77
C TYR A 34 -15.46 24.28 -7.95
N ARG A 35 -16.73 24.19 -8.36
CA ARG A 35 -17.38 22.90 -8.61
C ARG A 35 -16.69 22.14 -9.72
N HIS A 36 -16.40 22.79 -10.85
CA HIS A 36 -15.71 22.17 -11.97
C HIS A 36 -14.27 21.75 -11.63
N ALA A 37 -13.55 22.55 -10.83
CA ALA A 37 -12.17 22.26 -10.47
C ALA A 37 -12.03 21.19 -9.37
N LEU A 38 -12.91 21.20 -8.37
CA LEU A 38 -12.74 20.45 -7.13
C LEU A 38 -13.67 19.24 -6.99
N VAL A 39 -14.78 19.21 -7.72
CA VAL A 39 -15.70 18.07 -7.71
C VAL A 39 -15.25 17.08 -8.76
N ALA A 40 -14.97 15.88 -8.29
CA ALA A 40 -14.53 14.78 -9.12
C ALA A 40 -15.32 13.52 -8.77
N PRO A 41 -15.46 12.57 -9.71
CA PRO A 41 -16.15 11.31 -9.46
C PRO A 41 -15.62 10.61 -8.20
N PRO A 42 -16.45 9.78 -7.53
CA PRO A 42 -16.03 8.97 -6.39
C PRO A 42 -14.75 8.18 -6.72
N LYS A 43 -13.89 7.95 -5.72
CA LYS A 43 -12.59 7.28 -5.91
C LYS A 43 -12.71 5.97 -6.70
N HIS A 44 -13.69 5.14 -6.38
CA HIS A 44 -13.93 3.85 -7.04
C HIS A 44 -14.42 3.99 -8.49
N SER A 45 -15.00 5.13 -8.88
CA SER A 45 -15.46 5.37 -10.25
C SER A 45 -14.38 5.94 -11.17
N ARG A 46 -13.18 6.25 -10.64
CA ARG A 46 -12.09 6.83 -11.43
C ARG A 46 -11.36 5.75 -12.23
N THR A 47 -11.01 6.10 -13.45
CA THR A 47 -10.16 5.27 -14.32
C THR A 47 -8.73 5.76 -14.25
N HIS A 48 -7.79 4.99 -14.80
CA HIS A 48 -6.46 5.48 -15.01
C HIS A 48 -6.44 6.60 -16.07
N ASP A 49 -5.50 7.54 -15.97
CA ASP A 49 -5.24 8.51 -17.04
C ASP A 49 -4.69 7.81 -18.29
N ASP A 50 -4.86 8.40 -19.46
CA ASP A 50 -4.38 7.83 -20.74
C ASP A 50 -2.85 7.57 -20.72
N ASP A 51 -2.12 8.35 -19.94
CA ASP A 51 -0.67 8.31 -19.73
C ASP A 51 -0.21 7.30 -18.68
N CYS A 52 -1.13 6.68 -17.95
CA CYS A 52 -0.80 5.88 -16.79
C CYS A 52 -0.23 4.52 -17.22
N HIS A 53 0.90 4.11 -16.63
CA HIS A 53 1.52 2.83 -16.93
C HIS A 53 0.61 1.61 -16.62
N PHE A 54 -0.31 1.73 -15.67
CA PHE A 54 -1.32 0.71 -15.38
C PHE A 54 -2.41 0.61 -16.46
N ARG A 55 -2.67 1.68 -17.20
CA ARG A 55 -3.59 1.70 -18.33
C ARG A 55 -3.00 1.09 -19.59
N HIS A 56 -1.69 0.92 -19.64
CA HIS A 56 -1.03 0.30 -20.78
C HIS A 56 -1.14 -1.22 -20.66
N ASN A 57 -2.22 -1.77 -21.21
CA ASN A 57 -2.40 -3.21 -21.38
C ASN A 57 -1.74 -3.65 -22.70
N HIS A 58 -1.00 -4.75 -22.63
CA HIS A 58 -0.26 -5.28 -23.76
C HIS A 58 -1.08 -6.29 -24.59
N THR A 59 -2.18 -6.80 -24.06
CA THR A 59 -3.02 -7.84 -24.69
C THR A 59 -4.51 -7.50 -24.62
N ALA A 60 -5.30 -8.16 -25.47
CA ALA A 60 -6.76 -8.01 -25.51
C ALA A 60 -7.47 -8.49 -24.23
N THR A 61 -6.85 -9.44 -23.52
CA THR A 61 -7.40 -10.13 -22.34
C THR A 61 -6.79 -9.64 -21.03
N SER A 62 -5.87 -8.67 -21.06
CA SER A 62 -5.36 -8.07 -19.82
C SER A 62 -6.43 -7.18 -19.21
N ILE A 63 -6.69 -7.39 -17.93
CA ILE A 63 -7.53 -6.52 -17.13
C ILE A 63 -6.72 -5.28 -16.74
N GLU A 64 -7.33 -4.11 -16.91
CA GLU A 64 -6.81 -2.87 -16.33
C GLU A 64 -7.11 -2.90 -14.83
N PRO A 65 -6.08 -2.78 -13.96
CA PRO A 65 -6.31 -2.78 -12.53
C PRO A 65 -7.16 -1.58 -12.13
N ALA A 66 -7.92 -1.71 -11.05
CA ALA A 66 -8.81 -0.65 -10.60
C ALA A 66 -8.00 0.52 -10.02
N ALA A 67 -8.07 1.69 -10.65
CA ALA A 67 -7.22 2.83 -10.30
C ALA A 67 -7.26 3.22 -8.81
N CYS A 68 -8.39 3.00 -8.14
CA CYS A 68 -8.51 3.23 -6.71
C CYS A 68 -7.60 2.30 -5.89
N PHE A 69 -7.53 1.01 -6.23
CA PHE A 69 -6.82 -0.02 -5.47
C PHE A 69 -5.31 -0.06 -5.73
N VAL A 70 -4.81 0.66 -6.74
CA VAL A 70 -3.38 0.78 -7.06
C VAL A 70 -2.73 2.04 -6.46
N LEU A 71 -3.45 2.73 -5.56
CA LEU A 71 -2.90 3.89 -4.87
C LEU A 71 -2.10 3.44 -3.65
N ASP A 72 -0.87 3.97 -3.50
CA ASP A 72 -0.20 4.03 -2.20
C ASP A 72 -1.08 4.90 -1.28
N VAL A 73 -1.82 4.24 -0.39
CA VAL A 73 -2.45 4.92 0.72
C VAL A 73 -1.31 5.23 1.68
N ALA A 74 -0.72 6.42 1.56
CA ALA A 74 0.25 6.98 2.51
C ALA A 74 -0.40 7.28 3.89
N THR A 75 -1.32 6.43 4.31
CA THR A 75 -1.83 6.28 5.66
C THR A 75 -1.23 5.01 6.23
N ASP A 76 0.10 4.90 6.26
CA ASP A 76 0.72 4.12 7.31
C ASP A 76 0.59 4.97 8.59
N PRO A 77 -0.23 4.58 9.58
CA PRO A 77 -0.19 5.19 10.90
C PRO A 77 1.06 4.78 11.70
N ILE A 78 1.90 3.91 11.14
CA ILE A 78 3.10 3.34 11.75
C ILE A 78 4.31 3.77 10.92
N PRO A 79 5.39 4.30 11.51
CA PRO A 79 6.61 4.63 10.78
C PRO A 79 7.06 3.46 9.89
N ARG A 80 7.38 3.76 8.63
CA ARG A 80 7.80 2.80 7.59
C ARG A 80 9.07 1.98 7.95
N ASP A 81 9.66 2.21 9.11
CA ASP A 81 10.94 1.67 9.53
C ASP A 81 10.87 0.16 9.88
N TYR A 82 9.68 -0.44 9.98
CA TYR A 82 9.53 -1.84 10.43
C TYR A 82 9.22 -2.91 9.36
N TYR A 83 8.86 -2.57 8.11
CA TYR A 83 8.50 -3.60 7.11
C TYR A 83 8.82 -3.25 5.64
N ILE A 84 10.00 -2.69 5.34
CA ILE A 84 10.41 -2.50 3.94
C ILE A 84 10.94 -3.83 3.38
N TYR A 85 10.05 -4.65 2.83
CA TYR A 85 10.44 -5.71 1.90
C TYR A 85 11.01 -5.05 0.63
N ARG A 86 12.33 -5.11 0.50
CA ARG A 86 13.21 -4.43 -0.47
C ARG A 86 12.94 -4.66 -1.97
N ARG A 87 11.94 -5.46 -2.35
CA ARG A 87 11.89 -6.05 -3.70
C ARG A 87 10.94 -5.42 -4.70
N ASP A 88 9.96 -4.62 -4.28
CA ASP A 88 9.11 -3.90 -5.23
C ASP A 88 8.98 -2.43 -4.81
N PRO A 89 9.56 -1.45 -5.56
CA PRO A 89 9.19 -0.06 -5.34
C PRO A 89 7.68 0.06 -5.60
N PRO A 90 6.89 0.66 -4.69
CA PRO A 90 5.46 0.80 -4.89
C PRO A 90 5.23 1.51 -6.23
N LEU A 91 4.63 0.81 -7.18
CA LEU A 91 4.28 1.38 -8.48
C LEU A 91 3.12 2.36 -8.23
N GLN A 92 3.46 3.63 -8.03
CA GLN A 92 2.51 4.64 -7.57
C GLN A 92 1.60 5.09 -8.72
N CYS A 93 0.35 4.64 -8.72
CA CYS A 93 -0.69 5.32 -9.49
C CYS A 93 -1.04 6.66 -8.81
N ARG A 94 -1.33 7.71 -9.61
CA ARG A 94 -1.90 8.97 -9.11
C ARG A 94 -3.31 9.26 -9.65
N CYS A 95 -3.83 8.44 -10.55
CA CYS A 95 -5.06 8.71 -11.30
C CYS A 95 -6.31 8.73 -10.40
N ALA A 96 -6.32 7.95 -9.32
CA ALA A 96 -7.40 8.02 -8.35
C ALA A 96 -7.22 9.12 -7.28
N LYS A 97 -6.10 9.87 -7.27
CA LYS A 97 -5.94 11.05 -6.41
C LYS A 97 -6.82 12.18 -6.93
N ARG A 98 -7.28 13.05 -6.03
CA ARG A 98 -8.02 14.26 -6.41
C ARG A 98 -7.03 15.27 -7.00
N ALA A 99 -7.33 15.79 -8.18
CA ALA A 99 -6.61 16.89 -8.79
C ALA A 99 -7.03 18.24 -8.17
N ALA A 100 -6.30 19.31 -8.51
CA ALA A 100 -6.64 20.70 -8.18
C ALA A 100 -6.80 21.06 -6.69
N LEU A 101 -6.42 20.18 -5.75
CA LEU A 101 -6.47 20.49 -4.31
C LEU A 101 -5.62 21.70 -3.92
N ASN A 102 -4.58 22.01 -4.70
CA ASN A 102 -3.75 23.20 -4.52
C ASN A 102 -4.56 24.51 -4.62
N LEU A 103 -5.73 24.50 -5.26
CA LEU A 103 -6.64 25.64 -5.30
C LEU A 103 -7.11 26.04 -3.89
N LEU A 104 -7.32 25.07 -3.00
CA LEU A 104 -7.67 25.33 -1.60
C LEU A 104 -6.53 26.03 -0.84
N LEU A 105 -5.30 25.95 -1.34
CA LEU A 105 -4.12 26.57 -0.73
C LEU A 105 -3.78 27.94 -1.36
N ALA A 106 -4.50 28.37 -2.40
CA ALA A 106 -4.17 29.57 -3.16
C ALA A 106 -4.24 30.86 -2.32
N CYS A 107 -5.34 31.07 -1.60
CA CYS A 107 -5.47 32.16 -0.63
C CYS A 107 -6.62 31.90 0.37
N ARG A 108 -6.71 32.73 1.42
CA ARG A 108 -7.74 32.60 2.47
C ARG A 108 -9.18 32.74 1.94
N GLN A 109 -9.41 33.63 0.98
CA GLN A 109 -10.74 33.81 0.39
C GLN A 109 -11.17 32.58 -0.41
N VAL A 110 -10.30 32.11 -1.33
CA VAL A 110 -10.56 30.89 -2.10
C VAL A 110 -10.78 29.70 -1.18
N TYR A 111 -9.99 29.56 -0.11
CA TYR A 111 -10.21 28.50 0.87
C TYR A 111 -11.61 28.58 1.49
N ARG A 112 -12.05 29.77 1.95
CA ARG A 112 -13.36 29.95 2.59
C ARG A 112 -14.52 29.62 1.64
N GLU A 113 -14.44 30.05 0.39
CA GLU A 113 -15.52 29.86 -0.60
C GLU A 113 -15.53 28.44 -1.18
N ALA A 114 -14.37 27.88 -1.49
CA ALA A 114 -14.25 26.60 -2.17
C ALA A 114 -14.33 25.39 -1.23
N THR A 115 -14.01 25.56 0.06
CA THR A 115 -14.03 24.46 1.06
C THR A 115 -15.43 23.85 1.20
N PRO A 116 -16.53 24.61 1.37
CA PRO A 116 -17.88 24.04 1.39
C PRO A 116 -18.20 23.26 0.12
N VAL A 117 -17.91 23.82 -1.06
CA VAL A 117 -18.13 23.15 -2.35
C VAL A 117 -17.38 21.81 -2.42
N PHE A 118 -16.11 21.81 -2.01
CA PHE A 118 -15.27 20.62 -2.03
C PHE A 118 -15.81 19.52 -1.11
N TRP A 119 -16.07 19.81 0.17
CA TRP A 119 -16.48 18.79 1.12
C TRP A 119 -17.93 18.35 0.93
N SER A 120 -18.79 19.23 0.41
CA SER A 120 -20.21 18.92 0.29
C SER A 120 -20.60 18.24 -1.00
N ALA A 121 -19.93 18.55 -2.12
CA ALA A 121 -20.31 18.00 -3.43
C ALA A 121 -19.55 16.72 -3.80
N ASN A 122 -18.56 16.31 -3.00
CA ASN A 122 -17.75 15.13 -3.27
C ASN A 122 -18.13 13.93 -2.41
N THR A 123 -18.04 12.74 -2.99
CA THR A 123 -18.03 11.48 -2.25
C THR A 123 -16.62 11.12 -1.80
N PHE A 124 -16.46 10.93 -0.49
CA PHE A 124 -15.21 10.51 0.14
C PHE A 124 -15.25 9.00 0.36
N VAL A 125 -14.31 8.30 -0.26
CA VAL A 125 -14.26 6.84 -0.31
C VAL A 125 -13.08 6.36 0.53
N PHE A 126 -13.36 5.49 1.48
CA PHE A 126 -12.41 4.86 2.38
C PHE A 126 -12.47 3.34 2.19
N TYR A 127 -11.33 2.65 2.34
CA TYR A 127 -11.35 1.19 2.28
C TYR A 127 -11.88 0.61 3.57
N HIS A 128 -11.38 1.14 4.69
CA HIS A 128 -11.76 0.70 6.01
C HIS A 128 -12.33 1.84 6.85
N ALA A 129 -13.13 1.49 7.86
CA ALA A 129 -13.59 2.46 8.86
C ALA A 129 -12.43 3.11 9.62
N ASP A 130 -11.28 2.43 9.71
CA ASP A 130 -10.05 2.96 10.27
C ASP A 130 -9.48 4.12 9.43
N ASP A 131 -9.46 3.98 8.10
CA ASP A 131 -9.02 5.04 7.20
C ASP A 131 -9.89 6.28 7.39
N PHE A 132 -11.21 6.09 7.50
CA PHE A 132 -12.15 7.16 7.80
C PHE A 132 -11.82 7.81 9.14
N THR A 133 -11.64 7.01 10.19
CA THR A 133 -11.38 7.50 11.55
C THR A 133 -10.08 8.31 11.61
N VAL A 134 -9.01 7.85 10.96
CA VAL A 134 -7.74 8.58 10.91
C VAL A 134 -7.85 9.83 10.04
N CYS A 135 -8.38 9.71 8.83
CA CYS A 135 -8.42 10.83 7.88
C CYS A 135 -9.39 11.93 8.32
N VAL A 136 -10.57 11.56 8.86
CA VAL A 136 -11.63 12.50 9.25
C VAL A 136 -11.52 12.87 10.72
N GLY A 137 -11.23 11.91 11.60
CA GLY A 137 -11.15 12.14 13.04
C GLY A 137 -9.87 12.83 13.48
N ALA A 138 -8.71 12.38 13.00
CA ALA A 138 -7.42 12.96 13.41
C ALA A 138 -6.94 14.08 12.48
N ARG A 139 -7.07 13.92 11.16
CA ARG A 139 -6.45 14.84 10.18
C ARG A 139 -7.37 15.96 9.70
N LEU A 140 -8.66 15.69 9.52
CA LEU A 140 -9.61 16.71 9.09
C LEU A 140 -9.94 17.66 10.25
N ARG A 141 -9.82 18.96 10.01
CA ARG A 141 -10.22 20.01 10.96
C ARG A 141 -11.67 19.83 11.38
N ALA A 142 -11.96 19.99 12.68
CA ALA A 142 -13.31 19.84 13.22
C ALA A 142 -14.36 20.68 12.47
N ALA A 143 -14.02 21.93 12.10
CA ALA A 143 -14.90 22.82 11.34
C ALA A 143 -15.31 22.28 9.95
N CYS A 144 -14.53 21.38 9.34
CA CYS A 144 -14.84 20.80 8.04
C CYS A 144 -15.68 19.52 8.13
N ARG A 145 -15.73 18.86 9.30
CA ARG A 145 -16.48 17.58 9.48
C ARG A 145 -17.98 17.75 9.18
N PRO A 146 -18.67 18.83 9.62
CA PRO A 146 -20.07 19.04 9.27
C PRO A 146 -20.32 19.32 7.77
N LEU A 147 -19.29 19.66 7.00
CA LEU A 147 -19.42 19.92 5.57
C LEU A 147 -19.44 18.63 4.73
N LEU A 148 -18.98 17.50 5.30
CA LEU A 148 -19.05 16.19 4.65
C LEU A 148 -20.50 15.78 4.42
N ARG A 149 -20.86 15.51 3.16
CA ARG A 149 -22.21 15.05 2.78
C ARG A 149 -22.26 13.61 2.33
N HIS A 150 -21.18 13.11 1.73
CA HIS A 150 -21.18 11.79 1.09
C HIS A 150 -19.95 10.98 1.51
N VAL A 151 -20.17 9.94 2.31
CA VAL A 151 -19.13 9.03 2.79
C VAL A 151 -19.45 7.62 2.32
N TYR A 152 -18.43 6.95 1.79
CA TYR A 152 -18.51 5.60 1.29
C TYR A 152 -17.34 4.80 1.87
N ILE A 153 -17.64 3.71 2.57
CA ILE A 153 -16.67 2.84 3.21
C ILE A 153 -16.91 1.44 2.68
N ALA A 154 -15.99 0.95 1.84
CA ALA A 154 -16.07 -0.42 1.36
C ALA A 154 -14.69 -0.96 1.03
N SER A 155 -14.43 -2.16 1.56
CA SER A 155 -13.29 -3.00 1.21
C SER A 155 -13.78 -4.31 0.58
N ALA A 156 -12.91 -4.94 -0.19
CA ALA A 156 -13.10 -6.32 -0.63
C ALA A 156 -12.59 -7.34 0.42
N THR A 157 -11.82 -6.89 1.42
CA THR A 157 -11.56 -7.70 2.61
C THR A 157 -12.72 -7.57 3.57
N ARG A 158 -13.11 -8.72 4.12
CA ARG A 158 -13.98 -8.76 5.28
C ARG A 158 -13.24 -8.10 6.43
N GLU A 159 -13.96 -7.34 7.23
CA GLU A 159 -13.43 -6.81 8.49
C GLU A 159 -13.49 -7.91 9.56
N ASP A 160 -12.71 -8.96 9.31
CA ASP A 160 -12.55 -10.10 10.19
C ASP A 160 -11.54 -9.74 11.28
N GLY A 161 -11.97 -8.82 12.15
CA GLY A 161 -11.22 -8.44 13.34
C GLY A 161 -12.02 -7.50 14.22
N GLN A 162 -12.03 -7.76 15.52
CA GLN A 162 -12.03 -6.68 16.49
C GLN A 162 -10.61 -6.10 16.42
N LEU A 163 -10.36 -5.19 15.47
CA LEU A 163 -9.12 -4.44 15.53
C LEU A 163 -9.23 -3.52 16.74
N TRP A 164 -8.36 -3.77 17.70
CA TRP A 164 -8.25 -2.94 18.89
C TRP A 164 -7.14 -1.91 18.67
N THR A 165 -7.20 -0.82 19.42
CA THR A 165 -6.13 0.17 19.48
C THR A 165 -5.92 0.61 20.92
N THR A 166 -4.67 0.69 21.34
CA THR A 166 -4.26 1.24 22.64
C THR A 166 -4.19 2.77 22.61
N ARG A 167 -4.43 3.38 21.46
CA ARG A 167 -4.44 4.83 21.25
C ARG A 167 -5.82 5.31 20.85
N ASN A 168 -6.28 6.36 21.51
CA ASN A 168 -7.45 7.12 21.10
C ASN A 168 -7.04 8.04 19.93
N ILE A 169 -7.61 7.84 18.74
CA ILE A 169 -7.25 8.58 17.52
C ILE A 169 -7.69 10.05 17.61
N LEU A 170 -8.73 10.35 18.39
CA LEU A 170 -9.25 11.71 18.55
C LEU A 170 -8.40 12.56 19.49
N SER A 171 -8.03 12.02 20.66
CA SER A 171 -7.21 12.74 21.65
C SER A 171 -5.71 12.49 21.49
N SER A 172 -5.32 11.55 20.62
CA SER A 172 -3.96 11.00 20.56
C SER A 172 -3.44 10.37 21.85
N ALA A 173 -4.25 10.31 22.91
CA ALA A 173 -3.85 9.80 24.21
C ALA A 173 -3.65 8.29 24.16
N TRP A 174 -2.58 7.85 24.82
CA TRP A 174 -2.38 6.44 25.14
C TRP A 174 -3.34 6.03 26.24
N ILE A 175 -3.90 4.82 26.15
CA ILE A 175 -4.80 4.26 27.17
C ILE A 175 -3.95 3.38 28.10
N PRO A 176 -3.68 3.80 29.34
CA PRO A 176 -2.86 3.03 30.26
C PRO A 176 -3.55 1.70 30.63
N GLY A 177 -2.76 0.68 30.99
CA GLY A 177 -3.28 -0.54 31.62
C GLY A 177 -3.83 -1.62 30.68
N GLY A 178 -3.40 -1.66 29.42
CA GLY A 178 -3.82 -2.71 28.48
C GLY A 178 -5.27 -2.58 27.98
N GLY A 179 -5.99 -1.53 28.39
CA GLY A 179 -7.30 -1.19 27.86
C GLY A 179 -7.18 -0.83 26.40
N ALA A 180 -7.70 -1.69 25.52
CA ALA A 180 -7.76 -1.40 24.10
C ALA A 180 -9.18 -0.92 23.76
N ILE A 181 -9.30 0.05 22.85
CA ILE A 181 -10.60 0.49 22.34
C ILE A 181 -10.88 -0.26 21.03
N PRO A 182 -12.06 -0.87 20.86
CA PRO A 182 -12.50 -1.36 19.57
C PRO A 182 -12.51 -0.20 18.56
N ARG A 183 -11.77 -0.32 17.46
CA ARG A 183 -11.64 0.78 16.48
C ARG A 183 -12.99 1.28 15.95
N TRP A 184 -13.98 0.39 15.88
CA TRP A 184 -15.38 0.69 15.58
C TRP A 184 -16.02 1.77 16.45
N LEU A 185 -15.72 1.82 17.75
CA LEU A 185 -16.26 2.88 18.63
C LEU A 185 -15.72 4.26 18.23
N GLN A 186 -14.47 4.31 17.74
CA GLN A 186 -13.87 5.56 17.27
C GLN A 186 -14.48 5.99 15.94
N PHE A 187 -14.78 5.05 15.05
CA PHE A 187 -15.54 5.30 13.82
C PHE A 187 -16.87 6.03 14.10
N TRP A 188 -17.70 5.47 14.99
CA TRP A 188 -18.97 6.10 15.37
C TRP A 188 -18.78 7.46 16.03
N GLY A 189 -17.74 7.61 16.88
CA GLY A 189 -17.38 8.88 17.50
C GLY A 189 -17.04 9.98 16.49
N VAL A 190 -16.34 9.64 15.40
CA VAL A 190 -16.05 10.57 14.29
C VAL A 190 -17.30 10.83 13.46
N LEU A 191 -18.09 9.80 13.17
CA LEU A 191 -19.30 9.91 12.36
C LEU A 191 -20.31 10.88 12.98
N LYS A 192 -20.49 10.86 14.31
CA LYS A 192 -21.34 11.80 15.07
C LYS A 192 -21.00 13.28 14.85
N GLN A 193 -19.76 13.58 14.46
CA GLN A 193 -19.29 14.95 14.21
C GLN A 193 -19.56 15.41 12.77
N CYS A 194 -19.96 14.49 11.90
CA CYS A 194 -20.29 14.74 10.50
C CYS A 194 -21.79 15.05 10.33
N ARG A 195 -22.33 16.00 11.12
CA ARG A 195 -23.79 16.29 11.18
C ARG A 195 -24.44 16.63 9.84
N GLY A 196 -23.64 17.07 8.86
CA GLY A 196 -24.14 17.34 7.52
C GLY A 196 -24.32 16.11 6.63
N LEU A 197 -23.91 14.91 7.07
CA LEU A 197 -23.88 13.72 6.23
C LEU A 197 -25.28 13.39 5.68
N ARG A 198 -25.37 13.24 4.35
CA ARG A 198 -26.60 12.91 3.61
C ARG A 198 -26.61 11.49 3.10
N THR A 199 -25.45 10.97 2.68
CA THR A 199 -25.33 9.59 2.22
C THR A 199 -24.20 8.90 2.95
N LEU A 200 -24.52 7.77 3.56
CA LEU A 200 -23.57 6.87 4.20
C LEU A 200 -23.66 5.50 3.53
N ALA A 201 -22.53 4.99 3.05
CA ALA A 201 -22.44 3.62 2.56
C ALA A 201 -21.38 2.89 3.39
N VAL A 202 -21.74 1.74 3.95
CA VAL A 202 -20.91 0.97 4.87
C VAL A 202 -20.98 -0.52 4.55
N GLN A 203 -19.99 -1.27 5.02
CA GLN A 203 -20.01 -2.72 4.98
C GLN A 203 -21.05 -3.31 5.95
N PRO A 204 -21.60 -4.50 5.67
CA PRO A 204 -22.63 -5.13 6.52
C PRO A 204 -22.11 -5.48 7.92
N GLU A 205 -20.81 -5.69 8.11
CA GLU A 205 -20.19 -5.98 9.40
C GLU A 205 -20.44 -4.86 10.44
N VAL A 206 -20.57 -3.62 9.97
CA VAL A 206 -20.93 -2.45 10.78
C VAL A 206 -22.32 -2.63 11.39
N VAL A 207 -23.27 -3.19 10.64
CA VAL A 207 -24.64 -3.44 11.08
C VAL A 207 -24.71 -4.53 12.15
N ARG A 208 -24.00 -5.64 11.92
CA ARG A 208 -24.05 -6.81 12.80
C ARG A 208 -23.68 -6.49 14.25
N ARG A 209 -22.67 -5.63 14.44
CA ARG A 209 -22.06 -5.40 15.75
C ARG A 209 -22.64 -4.18 16.48
N HIS A 210 -23.30 -3.27 15.77
CA HIS A 210 -23.60 -1.92 16.28
C HIS A 210 -25.05 -1.49 16.04
N GLY A 211 -26.02 -2.38 16.30
CA GLY A 211 -27.44 -2.07 16.13
C GLY A 211 -27.91 -0.83 16.91
N ALA A 212 -27.42 -0.64 18.15
CA ALA A 212 -27.73 0.53 18.96
C ALA A 212 -27.21 1.85 18.36
N ASP A 213 -26.00 1.82 17.76
CA ASP A 213 -25.45 2.99 17.08
C ASP A 213 -26.21 3.29 15.79
N LEU A 214 -26.65 2.24 15.06
CA LEU A 214 -27.52 2.39 13.89
C LEU A 214 -28.88 3.00 14.25
N ALA A 215 -29.53 2.54 15.31
CA ALA A 215 -30.79 3.11 15.80
C ALA A 215 -30.67 4.60 16.12
N ALA A 216 -29.50 5.01 16.60
CA ALA A 216 -29.21 6.38 16.95
C ALA A 216 -28.82 7.27 15.76
N LEU A 217 -28.69 6.73 14.54
CA LEU A 217 -28.24 7.47 13.36
C LEU A 217 -29.12 8.68 13.08
N GLY A 218 -30.45 8.54 13.10
CA GLY A 218 -31.36 9.66 12.80
C GLY A 218 -31.18 10.84 13.76
N ARG A 219 -30.86 10.56 15.03
CA ARG A 219 -30.57 11.58 16.04
C ARG A 219 -29.20 12.25 15.82
N TRP A 220 -28.18 11.49 15.43
CA TRP A 220 -26.83 12.01 15.25
C TRP A 220 -26.62 12.71 13.92
N LEU A 221 -27.29 12.22 12.88
CA LEU A 221 -27.19 12.65 11.49
C LEU A 221 -28.59 12.99 10.97
N PRO A 222 -29.18 14.12 11.42
CA PRO A 222 -30.54 14.50 11.02
C PRO A 222 -30.67 14.80 9.52
N ALA A 223 -29.55 15.05 8.84
CA ALA A 223 -29.51 15.26 7.39
C ALA A 223 -29.34 13.96 6.58
N LEU A 224 -29.28 12.79 7.22
CA LEU A 224 -29.04 11.52 6.53
C LEU A 224 -30.28 11.14 5.71
N GLU A 225 -30.12 11.17 4.39
CA GLU A 225 -31.16 10.87 3.40
C GLU A 225 -31.05 9.41 2.91
N ARG A 226 -29.84 8.84 2.90
CA ARG A 226 -29.58 7.52 2.33
C ARG A 226 -28.53 6.75 3.11
N LEU A 227 -28.88 5.53 3.52
CA LEU A 227 -27.95 4.54 4.05
C LEU A 227 -27.86 3.38 3.07
N GLU A 228 -26.65 2.92 2.78
CA GLU A 228 -26.41 1.78 1.90
C GLU A 228 -25.52 0.74 2.57
N LEU A 229 -25.86 -0.53 2.36
CA LEU A 229 -24.96 -1.64 2.60
C LEU A 229 -24.21 -1.96 1.32
N THR A 230 -22.89 -2.04 1.41
CA THR A 230 -22.02 -2.20 0.25
C THR A 230 -21.37 -3.57 0.22
N TRP A 231 -21.32 -4.15 -0.97
CA TRP A 231 -20.60 -5.37 -1.26
C TRP A 231 -19.49 -5.07 -2.27
N VAL A 232 -18.28 -5.55 -2.02
CA VAL A 232 -17.18 -5.51 -2.97
C VAL A 232 -16.63 -6.92 -3.15
N GLY A 233 -17.02 -7.58 -4.23
CA GLY A 233 -16.48 -8.87 -4.64
C GLY A 233 -15.05 -8.73 -5.16
N LYS A 234 -14.19 -9.70 -4.82
CA LYS A 234 -12.81 -9.82 -5.30
C LYS A 234 -12.65 -11.16 -6.00
N TYR A 235 -12.26 -11.12 -7.27
CA TYR A 235 -12.09 -12.31 -8.11
C TYR A 235 -10.67 -12.34 -8.65
N LYS A 236 -9.88 -13.32 -8.25
CA LYS A 236 -8.46 -13.47 -8.63
C LYS A 236 -8.33 -14.56 -9.68
N ASP A 237 -7.49 -14.34 -10.69
CA ASP A 237 -7.18 -15.35 -11.70
C ASP A 237 -6.41 -16.51 -11.05
N GLU A 238 -6.97 -17.72 -11.11
CA GLU A 238 -6.36 -18.91 -10.48
C GLU A 238 -5.08 -19.37 -11.17
N ARG A 239 -4.86 -19.01 -12.44
CA ARG A 239 -3.66 -19.44 -13.17
C ARG A 239 -2.39 -18.79 -12.64
N VAL A 240 -2.52 -17.72 -11.86
CA VAL A 240 -1.37 -17.08 -11.26
C VAL A 240 -1.10 -17.73 -9.92
N ALA A 241 -0.05 -18.57 -9.93
CA ALA A 241 0.39 -19.38 -8.81
C ALA A 241 0.27 -18.62 -7.49
N LEU A 242 -0.36 -19.28 -6.50
CA LEU A 242 -0.59 -18.86 -5.12
C LEU A 242 0.67 -18.26 -4.48
N SER A 243 0.96 -16.99 -4.76
CA SER A 243 1.71 -16.19 -3.82
C SER A 243 0.80 -16.02 -2.60
N PRO A 244 1.27 -16.36 -1.38
CA PRO A 244 0.41 -16.50 -0.22
C PRO A 244 -0.44 -15.24 0.02
N ASP A 245 -1.76 -15.42 0.08
CA ASP A 245 -2.80 -14.39 0.23
C ASP A 245 -2.75 -13.64 1.58
N GLY A 246 -1.81 -13.97 2.47
CA GLY A 246 -1.61 -13.32 3.77
C GLY A 246 -0.95 -11.94 3.71
N ARG A 247 -0.87 -11.31 2.52
CA ARG A 247 -0.32 -9.97 2.36
C ARG A 247 -1.48 -9.00 2.12
N ASP A 248 -1.71 -8.15 3.12
CA ASP A 248 -2.61 -7.00 3.07
C ASP A 248 -2.54 -6.27 1.72
N PHE A 249 -3.65 -5.63 1.33
CA PHE A 249 -3.78 -4.80 0.13
C PHE A 249 -2.63 -3.83 -0.15
N LEU A 250 -1.82 -3.53 0.87
CA LEU A 250 -0.64 -2.67 0.84
C LEU A 250 0.59 -3.29 0.15
N LEU A 251 0.61 -4.61 -0.09
CA LEU A 251 1.76 -5.35 -0.65
C LEU A 251 1.36 -6.20 -1.87
N CYS A 252 0.72 -5.59 -2.88
CA CYS A 252 0.49 -6.23 -4.18
C CYS A 252 1.81 -6.29 -5.00
N GLY A 253 2.63 -7.32 -4.75
CA GLY A 253 3.81 -7.64 -5.57
C GLY A 253 3.48 -8.26 -6.92
N SER A 254 2.34 -8.97 -7.06
CA SER A 254 1.75 -9.26 -8.38
C SER A 254 0.73 -8.18 -8.70
N VAL A 255 0.88 -7.58 -9.87
CA VAL A 255 0.04 -6.46 -10.33
C VAL A 255 -1.42 -6.92 -10.33
N GLN A 256 -2.34 -6.11 -9.79
CA GLN A 256 -3.81 -6.31 -9.78
C GLN A 256 -4.46 -6.57 -11.16
N ARG A 257 -3.68 -6.73 -12.23
CA ARG A 257 -4.11 -7.19 -13.56
C ARG A 257 -4.77 -8.57 -13.52
N GLU A 258 -4.52 -9.34 -12.46
CA GLU A 258 -5.10 -10.68 -12.24
C GLU A 258 -6.29 -10.63 -11.28
N THR A 259 -6.79 -9.43 -10.94
CA THR A 259 -7.89 -9.29 -9.99
C THR A 259 -8.96 -8.37 -10.53
N MET A 260 -10.19 -8.88 -10.58
CA MET A 260 -11.38 -8.11 -10.86
C MET A 260 -12.08 -7.77 -9.55
N PHE A 261 -12.48 -6.50 -9.41
CA PHE A 261 -13.31 -6.04 -8.30
C PHE A 261 -14.68 -5.64 -8.81
N VAL A 262 -15.72 -6.08 -8.11
CA VAL A 262 -17.11 -5.76 -8.44
C VAL A 262 -17.77 -5.14 -7.23
N ARG A 263 -18.38 -3.97 -7.43
CA ARG A 263 -19.11 -3.25 -6.39
C ARG A 263 -20.61 -3.42 -6.61
N ALA A 264 -21.34 -3.61 -5.52
CA ALA A 264 -22.78 -3.43 -5.47
C ALA A 264 -23.20 -2.74 -4.17
N ALA A 265 -24.41 -2.21 -4.14
CA ALA A 265 -24.99 -1.63 -2.95
C ALA A 265 -26.49 -1.91 -2.87
N GLN A 266 -26.99 -2.09 -1.64
CA GLN A 266 -28.40 -2.17 -1.33
C GLN A 266 -28.76 -0.99 -0.43
N ALA A 267 -29.77 -0.21 -0.84
CA ALA A 267 -30.31 0.86 -0.01
C ALA A 267 -31.05 0.26 1.21
N VAL A 268 -30.87 0.88 2.36
CA VAL A 268 -31.55 0.54 3.61
C VAL A 268 -32.72 1.50 3.78
N ASP A 269 -33.89 0.96 4.12
CA ASP A 269 -35.06 1.76 4.47
C ASP A 269 -34.88 2.37 5.87
N LEU A 270 -34.64 3.67 5.91
CA LEU A 270 -34.50 4.44 7.14
C LEU A 270 -35.85 4.69 7.84
N GLY A 271 -36.97 4.51 7.14
CA GLY A 271 -38.33 4.71 7.65
C GLY A 271 -38.98 3.46 8.21
N ALA A 272 -38.29 2.32 8.22
CA ALA A 272 -38.81 1.07 8.77
C ALA A 272 -39.20 1.25 10.26
N ALA A 273 -40.36 0.71 10.66
CA ALA A 273 -40.90 0.86 12.02
C ALA A 273 -39.91 0.39 13.10
N ASP A 274 -39.18 -0.69 12.82
CA ASP A 274 -38.19 -1.28 13.73
C ASP A 274 -36.74 -0.85 13.42
N PHE A 275 -36.54 0.27 12.72
CA PHE A 275 -35.22 0.74 12.32
C PHE A 275 -34.25 0.79 13.51
N GLY A 276 -33.14 0.07 13.39
CA GLY A 276 -32.10 0.00 14.42
C GLY A 276 -32.39 -0.96 15.59
N GLY A 277 -33.55 -1.60 15.64
CA GLY A 277 -33.81 -2.70 16.57
C GLY A 277 -32.82 -3.86 16.37
N ALA A 278 -32.47 -4.58 17.45
CA ALA A 278 -31.50 -5.67 17.36
C ALA A 278 -31.95 -6.80 16.42
N ALA A 279 -33.24 -7.16 16.47
CA ALA A 279 -33.84 -8.14 15.57
C ALA A 279 -33.81 -7.66 14.11
N TRP A 280 -34.21 -6.41 13.87
CA TRP A 280 -34.15 -5.78 12.55
C TRP A 280 -32.72 -5.73 11.98
N CYS A 281 -31.72 -5.36 12.78
CA CYS A 281 -30.32 -5.34 12.35
C CYS A 281 -29.81 -6.74 12.01
N LYS A 282 -30.21 -7.76 12.79
CA LYS A 282 -29.86 -9.16 12.54
C LYS A 282 -30.48 -9.66 11.22
N GLU A 283 -31.74 -9.32 10.98
CA GLU A 283 -32.44 -9.66 9.74
C GLU A 283 -31.87 -8.92 8.53
N LEU A 284 -31.62 -7.61 8.64
CA LEU A 284 -30.98 -6.82 7.59
C LEU A 284 -29.60 -7.38 7.23
N TYR A 285 -28.78 -7.70 8.24
CA TYR A 285 -27.48 -8.34 8.01
C TYR A 285 -27.64 -9.69 7.30
N ARG A 286 -28.57 -10.54 7.75
CA ARG A 286 -28.83 -11.85 7.16
C ARG A 286 -29.33 -11.74 5.72
N ASP A 287 -30.31 -10.88 5.44
CA ASP A 287 -30.83 -10.63 4.08
C ASP A 287 -29.70 -10.15 3.16
N PHE A 288 -28.89 -9.20 3.63
CA PHE A 288 -27.78 -8.68 2.84
C PHE A 288 -26.70 -9.75 2.59
N THR A 289 -26.22 -10.44 3.63
CA THR A 289 -25.09 -11.36 3.45
C THR A 289 -25.49 -12.67 2.78
N THR A 290 -26.65 -13.21 3.11
CA THR A 290 -27.07 -14.56 2.66
C THR A 290 -27.88 -14.50 1.37
N ASN A 291 -28.74 -13.49 1.19
CA ASN A 291 -29.52 -13.38 -0.03
C ASN A 291 -28.80 -12.47 -1.04
N PHE A 292 -28.53 -11.22 -0.68
CA PHE A 292 -27.99 -10.25 -1.64
C PHE A 292 -26.57 -10.60 -2.10
N CYS A 293 -25.60 -10.76 -1.19
CA CYS A 293 -24.21 -11.01 -1.54
C CYS A 293 -24.00 -12.37 -2.23
N VAL A 294 -24.63 -13.45 -1.76
CA VAL A 294 -24.48 -14.79 -2.36
C VAL A 294 -25.05 -14.84 -3.77
N HIS A 295 -26.23 -14.25 -3.98
CA HIS A 295 -26.82 -14.19 -5.31
C HIS A 295 -25.98 -13.33 -6.25
N LEU A 296 -25.47 -12.19 -5.78
CA LEU A 296 -24.59 -11.36 -6.59
C LEU A 296 -23.28 -12.06 -6.95
N ASP A 297 -22.64 -12.72 -5.99
CA ASP A 297 -21.42 -13.48 -6.26
C ASP A 297 -21.66 -14.57 -7.31
N THR A 298 -22.76 -15.31 -7.16
CA THR A 298 -23.18 -16.34 -8.11
C THR A 298 -23.46 -15.76 -9.50
N ILE A 299 -24.15 -14.62 -9.59
CA ILE A 299 -24.43 -13.92 -10.85
C ILE A 299 -23.13 -13.44 -11.49
N VAL A 300 -22.21 -12.85 -10.72
CA VAL A 300 -20.93 -12.36 -11.23
C VAL A 300 -20.11 -13.52 -11.80
N ARG A 301 -19.94 -14.59 -11.03
CA ARG A 301 -19.20 -15.78 -11.47
C ARG A 301 -19.80 -16.41 -12.72
N SER A 302 -21.10 -16.72 -12.70
CA SER A 302 -21.76 -17.41 -13.82
C SER A 302 -21.92 -16.54 -15.06
N ARG A 303 -22.46 -15.33 -14.92
CA ARG A 303 -22.81 -14.50 -16.09
C ARG A 303 -21.66 -13.66 -16.62
N PHE A 304 -20.69 -13.29 -15.78
CA PHE A 304 -19.63 -12.34 -16.15
C PHE A 304 -18.24 -12.95 -16.22
N LEU A 305 -17.95 -13.99 -15.44
CA LEU A 305 -16.62 -14.60 -15.36
C LEU A 305 -16.54 -15.98 -16.04
N GLY A 306 -17.67 -16.52 -16.49
CA GLY A 306 -17.73 -17.81 -17.20
C GLY A 306 -17.42 -19.01 -16.31
N CYS A 307 -17.70 -18.89 -15.00
CA CYS A 307 -17.63 -20.00 -14.06
C CYS A 307 -18.93 -20.81 -14.11
N ASP A 308 -18.85 -22.13 -14.15
CA ASP A 308 -20.04 -22.99 -14.10
C ASP A 308 -20.63 -22.96 -12.69
N ALA A 309 -21.91 -22.59 -12.56
CA ALA A 309 -22.57 -22.42 -11.26
C ALA A 309 -22.63 -23.73 -10.44
N ASP A 310 -22.76 -24.86 -11.13
CA ASP A 310 -22.94 -26.19 -10.56
C ASP A 310 -21.72 -27.11 -10.79
N GLY A 311 -20.66 -26.59 -11.40
CA GLY A 311 -19.45 -27.36 -11.73
C GLY A 311 -18.44 -27.42 -10.58
N PRO A 312 -17.50 -28.39 -10.61
CA PRO A 312 -16.39 -28.45 -9.66
C PRO A 312 -15.47 -27.22 -9.73
N ASP A 313 -15.52 -26.49 -10.84
CA ASP A 313 -14.75 -25.28 -11.13
C ASP A 313 -15.50 -23.97 -10.76
N ARG A 314 -16.52 -24.02 -9.89
CA ARG A 314 -17.31 -22.82 -9.52
C ARG A 314 -16.45 -21.67 -8.99
N ASP A 315 -15.42 -21.99 -8.23
CA ASP A 315 -14.54 -20.99 -7.63
C ASP A 315 -13.43 -20.53 -8.58
N ARG A 316 -13.23 -21.27 -9.68
CA ARG A 316 -12.16 -21.08 -10.64
C ARG A 316 -12.45 -19.95 -11.62
N VAL A 317 -11.80 -18.83 -11.37
CA VAL A 317 -11.88 -17.64 -12.23
C VAL A 317 -10.69 -17.62 -13.19
N GLU A 318 -10.97 -17.58 -14.49
CA GLU A 318 -9.97 -17.45 -15.56
C GLU A 318 -10.10 -16.12 -16.29
N LEU A 319 -9.54 -15.06 -15.73
CA LEU A 319 -9.68 -13.69 -16.23
C LEU A 319 -8.96 -13.49 -17.58
N HIS A 320 -7.80 -14.13 -17.76
CA HIS A 320 -6.97 -13.96 -18.96
C HIS A 320 -7.25 -14.96 -20.08
N ALA A 321 -8.05 -16.00 -19.82
CA ALA A 321 -8.37 -17.04 -20.79
C ALA A 321 -9.50 -16.65 -21.77
N GLY A 322 -10.08 -15.45 -21.62
CA GLY A 322 -11.17 -14.98 -22.47
C GLY A 322 -12.56 -15.50 -22.08
N ARG A 323 -12.71 -16.07 -20.88
CA ARG A 323 -14.01 -16.49 -20.32
C ARG A 323 -14.86 -15.33 -19.77
N VAL A 324 -14.28 -14.13 -19.70
CA VAL A 324 -15.00 -12.92 -19.31
C VAL A 324 -16.11 -12.61 -20.32
N ALA A 325 -17.30 -12.27 -19.84
CA ALA A 325 -18.48 -12.06 -20.67
C ALA A 325 -18.27 -11.05 -21.80
N ALA A 326 -18.84 -11.37 -22.96
CA ALA A 326 -18.80 -10.50 -24.13
C ALA A 326 -19.40 -9.12 -23.80
N GLY A 327 -18.61 -8.07 -24.02
CA GLY A 327 -19.01 -6.69 -23.78
C GLY A 327 -18.65 -6.15 -22.39
N LEU A 328 -18.16 -6.96 -21.45
CA LEU A 328 -17.58 -6.44 -20.22
C LEU A 328 -16.24 -5.76 -20.53
N THR A 329 -16.30 -4.43 -20.64
CA THR A 329 -15.14 -3.60 -21.02
C THR A 329 -15.18 -2.26 -20.29
N ASP A 330 -14.13 -1.46 -20.40
CA ASP A 330 -14.07 -0.11 -19.86
C ASP A 330 -15.19 0.82 -20.39
N ALA A 331 -15.71 0.57 -21.59
CA ALA A 331 -16.86 1.28 -22.15
C ALA A 331 -18.19 0.88 -21.48
N ARG A 332 -18.31 -0.34 -20.93
CA ARG A 332 -19.51 -0.86 -20.27
C ARG A 332 -19.16 -1.62 -18.99
N ARG A 333 -18.88 -0.85 -17.94
CA ARG A 333 -18.55 -1.35 -16.60
C ARG A 333 -19.71 -1.48 -15.63
N THR A 334 -20.87 -0.91 -15.96
CA THR A 334 -22.03 -0.89 -15.08
C THR A 334 -23.15 -1.75 -15.67
N TRP A 335 -23.74 -2.59 -14.82
CA TRP A 335 -24.79 -3.51 -15.18
C TRP A 335 -25.90 -3.48 -14.14
N THR A 336 -27.13 -3.71 -14.57
CA THR A 336 -28.25 -3.95 -13.67
C THR A 336 -28.65 -5.41 -13.83
N VAL A 337 -28.77 -6.11 -12.71
CA VAL A 337 -29.11 -7.54 -12.69
C VAL A 337 -30.33 -7.75 -11.80
N GLU A 338 -31.18 -8.68 -12.20
CA GLU A 338 -32.27 -9.18 -11.37
C GLU A 338 -31.77 -10.32 -10.50
N LEU A 339 -32.00 -10.21 -9.20
CA LEU A 339 -31.73 -11.24 -8.22
C LEU A 339 -32.87 -12.27 -8.23
N PRO A 340 -32.62 -13.52 -7.80
CA PRO A 340 -33.67 -14.52 -7.63
C PRO A 340 -34.82 -14.08 -6.69
N THR A 341 -34.55 -13.10 -5.83
CA THR A 341 -35.55 -12.46 -4.96
C THR A 341 -36.49 -11.48 -5.68
N GLY A 342 -36.33 -11.28 -6.98
CA GLY A 342 -37.07 -10.28 -7.78
C GLY A 342 -36.56 -8.84 -7.63
N LYS A 343 -35.63 -8.60 -6.70
CA LYS A 343 -34.98 -7.29 -6.53
C LYS A 343 -33.97 -7.05 -7.64
N THR A 344 -33.79 -5.79 -8.05
CA THR A 344 -32.70 -5.40 -8.96
C THR A 344 -31.50 -4.90 -8.18
N ALA A 345 -30.30 -5.19 -8.70
CA ALA A 345 -29.04 -4.73 -8.13
C ALA A 345 -28.17 -4.12 -9.23
N ARG A 346 -27.52 -2.99 -8.91
CA ARG A 346 -26.54 -2.37 -9.78
C ARG A 346 -25.15 -2.88 -9.44
N LEU A 347 -24.48 -3.44 -10.45
CA LEU A 347 -23.09 -3.88 -10.43
C LEU A 347 -22.22 -2.82 -11.10
N ASP A 348 -21.16 -2.39 -10.42
CA ASP A 348 -20.10 -1.56 -10.99
C ASP A 348 -18.78 -2.33 -10.95
N PHE A 349 -18.27 -2.72 -12.12
CA PHE A 349 -16.97 -3.36 -12.25
C PHE A 349 -15.86 -2.30 -12.20
N LEU A 350 -14.90 -2.48 -11.31
CA LEU A 350 -13.85 -1.48 -11.03
C LEU A 350 -12.56 -1.78 -11.81
N ALA A 351 -12.35 -3.03 -12.21
CA ALA A 351 -11.24 -3.49 -13.03
C ALA A 351 -11.82 -4.35 -14.17
N VAL A 352 -11.60 -3.94 -15.43
CA VAL A 352 -12.21 -4.59 -16.60
C VAL A 352 -11.22 -4.66 -17.77
N PRO A 353 -11.43 -5.55 -18.75
CA PRO A 353 -10.71 -5.51 -20.01
C PRO A 353 -10.92 -4.19 -20.76
N GLN A 354 -9.92 -3.79 -21.55
CA GLN A 354 -10.04 -2.61 -22.39
C GLN A 354 -10.80 -2.92 -23.68
N SER A 355 -11.78 -2.09 -24.00
CA SER A 355 -12.46 -2.13 -25.29
C SER A 355 -11.46 -1.96 -26.45
N ARG A 356 -11.82 -2.48 -27.63
CA ARG A 356 -11.01 -2.32 -28.85
C ARG A 356 -10.77 -0.84 -29.16
N GLU A 357 -11.79 0.00 -28.96
CA GLU A 357 -11.71 1.44 -29.18
C GLU A 357 -10.69 2.10 -28.26
N THR A 358 -10.75 1.86 -26.94
CA THR A 358 -9.76 2.39 -25.99
C THR A 358 -8.35 1.92 -26.34
N ARG A 359 -8.15 0.64 -26.67
CA ARG A 359 -6.83 0.13 -27.08
C ARG A 359 -6.28 0.84 -28.32
N MET A 360 -7.12 1.06 -29.32
CA MET A 360 -6.73 1.78 -30.54
C MET A 360 -6.42 3.25 -30.24
N ARG A 361 -7.22 3.92 -29.41
CA ARG A 361 -6.98 5.31 -28.97
C ARG A 361 -5.63 5.42 -28.25
N LEU A 362 -5.39 4.59 -27.24
CA LEU A 362 -4.15 4.59 -26.46
C LEU A 362 -2.93 4.26 -27.34
N LYS A 363 -3.07 3.33 -28.30
CA LYS A 363 -2.02 3.04 -29.27
C LYS A 363 -1.69 4.26 -30.13
N LYS A 364 -2.70 4.98 -30.65
CA LYS A 364 -2.49 6.22 -31.43
C LYS A 364 -1.79 7.29 -30.61
N VAL A 365 -2.22 7.53 -29.37
CA VAL A 365 -1.60 8.51 -28.45
C VAL A 365 -0.14 8.14 -28.18
N ARG A 366 0.16 6.85 -27.94
CA ARG A 366 1.53 6.37 -27.74
C ARG A 366 2.40 6.59 -28.97
N MET A 367 1.92 6.21 -30.15
CA MET A 367 2.64 6.40 -31.42
C MET A 367 2.93 7.89 -31.67
N ALA A 368 1.97 8.78 -31.41
CA ALA A 368 2.18 10.22 -31.54
C ALA A 368 3.24 10.75 -30.55
N ARG A 369 3.21 10.30 -29.29
CA ARG A 369 4.22 10.68 -28.28
C ARG A 369 5.62 10.16 -28.65
N ASP A 370 5.72 8.92 -29.11
CA ASP A 370 7.00 8.32 -29.52
C ASP A 370 7.55 9.03 -30.77
N ALA A 371 6.69 9.38 -31.74
CA ALA A 371 7.06 10.19 -32.89
C ALA A 371 7.59 11.58 -32.48
N ALA A 372 6.89 12.26 -31.55
CA ALA A 372 7.32 13.56 -31.03
C ALA A 372 8.68 13.48 -30.29
N ARG A 373 8.90 12.43 -29.50
CA ARG A 373 10.19 12.19 -28.82
C ARG A 373 11.31 12.00 -29.83
N ARG A 374 11.10 11.14 -30.83
CA ARG A 374 12.08 10.91 -31.91
C ARG A 374 12.39 12.18 -32.70
N ALA A 375 11.36 12.97 -33.03
CA ALA A 375 11.54 14.27 -33.68
C ALA A 375 12.39 15.24 -32.83
N SER A 376 12.32 15.14 -31.50
CA SER A 376 13.18 15.90 -30.58
C SER A 376 14.56 15.29 -30.32
N GLY A 377 14.94 14.22 -31.04
CA GLY A 377 16.20 13.49 -30.84
C GLY A 377 16.27 12.70 -29.53
N LYS A 378 15.14 12.49 -28.85
CA LYS A 378 15.07 11.76 -27.58
C LYS A 378 14.64 10.30 -27.83
N PRO A 379 15.21 9.33 -27.10
CA PRO A 379 14.75 7.95 -27.16
C PRO A 379 13.28 7.82 -26.74
N THR A 380 12.59 6.83 -27.30
CA THR A 380 11.23 6.48 -26.86
C THR A 380 11.26 5.98 -25.42
N ALA A 381 10.12 5.99 -24.73
CA ALA A 381 10.07 5.53 -23.34
C ALA A 381 10.47 4.05 -23.19
N ALA A 382 10.19 3.23 -24.21
CA ALA A 382 10.63 1.84 -24.27
C ALA A 382 12.15 1.74 -24.45
N GLU A 383 12.74 2.53 -25.36
CA GLU A 383 14.19 2.60 -25.56
C GLU A 383 14.92 3.09 -24.29
N GLU A 384 14.40 4.13 -23.62
CA GLU A 384 14.94 4.62 -22.33
C GLU A 384 14.93 3.54 -21.25
N ARG A 385 13.84 2.75 -21.16
CA ARG A 385 13.73 1.65 -20.20
C ARG A 385 14.77 0.57 -20.47
N VAL A 386 14.90 0.14 -21.73
CA VAL A 386 15.91 -0.86 -22.12
C VAL A 386 17.32 -0.34 -21.83
N GLN A 387 17.61 0.93 -22.15
CA GLN A 387 18.91 1.53 -21.81
C GLN A 387 19.16 1.57 -20.31
N ARG A 388 18.15 1.86 -19.49
CA ARG A 388 18.24 1.83 -18.03
C ARG A 388 18.51 0.42 -17.51
N GLU A 389 17.73 -0.57 -17.94
CA GLU A 389 17.91 -1.97 -17.54
C GLU A 389 19.31 -2.49 -17.92
N VAL A 390 19.82 -2.11 -19.11
CA VAL A 390 21.19 -2.43 -19.51
C VAL A 390 22.23 -1.76 -18.61
N ARG A 391 22.02 -0.48 -18.22
CA ARG A 391 22.91 0.23 -17.29
C ARG A 391 22.89 -0.39 -15.90
N GLU A 392 21.71 -0.74 -15.39
CA GLU A 392 21.52 -1.41 -14.10
C GLU A 392 22.21 -2.78 -14.11
N ARG A 393 21.96 -3.63 -15.12
CA ARG A 393 22.65 -4.92 -15.26
C ARG A 393 24.17 -4.79 -15.36
N ARG A 394 24.67 -3.77 -16.06
CA ARG A 394 26.12 -3.48 -16.13
C ARG A 394 26.67 -3.06 -14.77
N ALA A 395 25.93 -2.24 -14.01
CA ALA A 395 26.31 -1.84 -12.66
C ALA A 395 26.30 -3.05 -11.72
N GLU A 396 25.26 -3.88 -11.74
CA GLU A 396 25.17 -5.12 -10.96
C GLU A 396 26.31 -6.08 -11.29
N ASN A 397 26.58 -6.33 -12.58
CA ASN A 397 27.70 -7.17 -12.99
C ASN A 397 29.05 -6.59 -12.53
N LYS A 398 29.24 -5.26 -12.60
CA LYS A 398 30.44 -4.60 -12.10
C LYS A 398 30.57 -4.76 -10.58
N THR A 399 29.48 -4.63 -9.82
CA THR A 399 29.49 -4.84 -8.37
C THR A 399 29.76 -6.29 -8.00
N ARG A 400 29.22 -7.25 -8.76
CA ARG A 400 29.47 -8.68 -8.55
C ARG A 400 30.93 -9.02 -8.84
N ALA A 401 31.48 -8.54 -9.97
CA ALA A 401 32.88 -8.73 -10.31
C ALA A 401 33.81 -8.10 -9.25
N ALA A 402 33.51 -6.90 -8.77
CA ALA A 402 34.27 -6.26 -7.69
C ALA A 402 34.20 -7.04 -6.37
N ALA A 403 33.04 -7.63 -6.04
CA ALA A 403 32.88 -8.47 -4.86
C ALA A 403 33.64 -9.82 -4.99
N GLU A 404 33.67 -10.40 -6.18
CA GLU A 404 34.46 -11.60 -6.49
C GLU A 404 35.97 -11.30 -6.39
N GLU A 405 36.42 -10.20 -6.98
CA GLU A 405 37.82 -9.76 -6.88
C GLU A 405 38.22 -9.45 -5.42
N ALA A 406 37.34 -8.82 -4.64
CA ALA A 406 37.58 -8.59 -3.22
C ALA A 406 37.73 -9.90 -2.43
N ARG A 407 36.89 -10.90 -2.70
CA ARG A 407 37.00 -12.25 -2.10
C ARG A 407 38.28 -12.96 -2.51
N GLU A 408 38.71 -12.81 -3.76
CA GLU A 408 39.96 -13.39 -4.24
C GLU A 408 41.17 -12.74 -3.57
N ARG A 409 41.21 -11.40 -3.50
CA ARG A 409 42.25 -10.66 -2.76
C ARG A 409 42.30 -11.07 -1.29
N GLU A 410 41.16 -11.24 -0.64
CA GLU A 410 41.08 -11.70 0.74
C GLU A 410 41.63 -13.12 0.91
N ARG A 411 41.34 -14.04 -0.02
CA ARG A 411 41.91 -15.40 -0.04
C ARG A 411 43.43 -15.38 -0.20
N VAL A 412 43.95 -14.58 -1.12
CA VAL A 412 45.41 -14.45 -1.34
C VAL A 412 46.09 -13.88 -0.08
N LEU A 413 45.50 -12.86 0.55
CA LEU A 413 46.02 -12.31 1.80
C LEU A 413 45.96 -13.31 2.95
N ALA A 414 44.88 -14.10 3.06
CA ALA A 414 44.75 -15.14 4.06
C ALA A 414 45.78 -16.27 3.86
N GLU A 415 46.02 -16.69 2.62
CA GLU A 415 47.06 -17.70 2.31
C GLU A 415 48.47 -17.16 2.64
N ARG A 416 48.75 -15.90 2.31
CA ARG A 416 50.02 -15.26 2.67
C ARG A 416 50.22 -15.20 4.18
N ARG A 417 49.19 -14.78 4.93
CA ARG A 417 49.22 -14.79 6.41
C ARG A 417 49.43 -16.20 6.97
N ARG A 418 48.83 -17.22 6.35
CA ARG A 418 49.04 -18.62 6.74
C ARG A 418 50.50 -19.04 6.54
N LYS A 419 51.09 -18.74 5.38
CA LYS A 419 52.51 -19.03 5.09
C LYS A 419 53.47 -18.26 5.99
N GLU A 420 53.17 -17.00 6.31
CA GLU A 420 53.96 -16.22 7.27
C GLU A 420 53.87 -16.83 8.68
N GLY A 421 52.67 -17.22 9.13
CA GLY A 421 52.49 -17.94 10.40
C GLY A 421 53.22 -19.30 10.44
N GLU A 422 53.17 -20.09 9.36
CA GLU A 422 53.92 -21.34 9.23
C GLU A 422 55.44 -21.11 9.32
N ARG A 423 55.95 -20.01 8.76
CA ARG A 423 57.38 -19.63 8.88
C ARG A 423 57.75 -19.20 10.29
N GLU A 424 56.92 -18.38 10.93
CA GLU A 424 57.13 -17.96 12.33
C GLU A 424 57.09 -19.15 13.29
N GLU A 425 56.17 -20.09 13.09
CA GLU A 425 56.13 -21.34 13.86
C GLU A 425 57.35 -22.21 13.62
N ALA A 426 57.81 -22.34 12.37
CA ALA A 426 59.04 -23.06 12.05
C ALA A 426 60.27 -22.41 12.69
N GLU A 427 60.38 -21.07 12.64
CA GLU A 427 61.46 -20.33 13.30
C GLU A 427 61.40 -20.47 14.82
N LYS A 428 60.20 -20.48 15.40
CA LYS A 428 60.01 -20.74 16.83
C LYS A 428 60.45 -22.14 17.22
N ARG A 429 60.09 -23.17 16.43
CA ARG A 429 60.56 -24.54 16.62
C ARG A 429 62.08 -24.64 16.51
N GLU A 430 62.68 -23.98 15.53
CA GLU A 430 64.14 -23.96 15.38
C GLU A 430 64.82 -23.27 16.58
N ARG A 431 64.25 -22.18 17.11
CA ARG A 431 64.75 -21.52 18.31
C ARG A 431 64.58 -22.40 19.56
N GLU A 432 63.48 -23.12 19.68
CA GLU A 432 63.25 -24.09 20.76
C GLU A 432 64.23 -25.27 20.67
N ASP A 433 64.46 -25.81 19.48
CA ASP A 433 65.43 -26.88 19.24
C ASP A 433 66.86 -26.43 19.56
N ARG A 434 67.25 -25.23 19.12
CA ARG A 434 68.54 -24.62 19.49
C ARG A 434 68.66 -24.41 20.99
N ARG A 435 67.59 -23.99 21.67
CA ARG A 435 67.58 -23.82 23.13
C ARG A 435 67.71 -25.16 23.84
N ALA A 436 67.02 -26.20 23.38
CA ALA A 436 67.13 -27.55 23.90
C ALA A 436 68.51 -28.18 23.65
N GLU A 437 69.15 -27.87 22.53
CA GLU A 437 70.52 -28.26 22.24
C GLU A 437 71.52 -27.53 23.15
N LEU A 438 71.32 -26.24 23.39
CA LEU A 438 72.13 -25.44 24.30
C LEU A 438 71.96 -25.90 25.76
N GLU A 439 70.74 -26.24 26.18
CA GLU A 439 70.47 -26.83 27.49
C GLU A 439 71.16 -28.19 27.64
N ARG A 440 71.08 -29.06 26.63
CA ARG A 440 71.82 -30.34 26.62
C ARG A 440 73.34 -30.14 26.70
N ALA A 441 73.88 -29.14 26.00
CA ALA A 441 75.31 -28.82 26.06
C ALA A 441 75.72 -28.25 27.44
N VAL A 442 74.88 -27.40 28.06
CA VAL A 442 75.11 -26.87 29.40
C VAL A 442 75.02 -27.98 30.46
N GLU A 443 74.09 -28.93 30.31
CA GLU A 443 73.95 -30.07 31.21
C GLU A 443 75.14 -31.02 31.10
N ALA A 444 75.58 -31.35 29.87
CA ALA A 444 76.81 -32.11 29.61
C ALA A 444 78.04 -31.42 30.21
N ALA A 445 78.18 -30.10 30.07
CA ALA A 445 79.28 -29.33 30.67
C ALA A 445 79.21 -29.28 32.20
N ARG A 446 77.99 -29.26 32.80
CA ARG A 446 77.81 -29.39 34.25
C ARG A 446 78.20 -30.78 34.72
N GLU A 447 77.87 -31.81 33.96
CA GLU A 447 78.21 -33.20 34.27
C GLU A 447 79.72 -33.45 34.16
N GLU A 448 80.38 -32.91 33.14
CA GLU A 448 81.85 -32.87 33.05
C GLU A 448 82.48 -32.13 34.23
N ARG A 449 81.94 -30.99 34.65
CA ARG A 449 82.40 -30.29 35.87
C ARG A 449 82.15 -31.11 37.14
N ARG A 450 81.10 -31.93 37.18
CA ARG A 450 80.78 -32.85 38.29
C ARG A 450 81.76 -34.03 38.33
N VAL A 451 82.14 -34.56 37.17
CA VAL A 451 83.17 -35.60 37.02
C VAL A 451 84.57 -35.03 37.32
N GLY A 452 84.85 -33.79 36.92
CA GLY A 452 86.08 -33.06 37.26
C GLY A 452 86.21 -32.82 38.77
N ARG A 453 85.12 -32.42 39.45
CA ARG A 453 85.10 -32.28 40.92
C ARG A 453 85.25 -33.63 41.66
N LYS A 454 84.77 -34.74 41.09
CA LYS A 454 85.04 -36.09 41.61
C LYS A 454 86.50 -36.54 41.42
N ARG A 455 87.20 -36.07 40.37
CA ARG A 455 88.64 -36.33 40.19
C ARG A 455 89.51 -35.51 41.14
N VAL A 456 89.11 -34.29 41.50
CA VAL A 456 89.83 -33.48 42.50
C VAL A 456 89.62 -34.01 43.92
N ALA A 457 88.46 -34.57 44.25
CA ALA A 457 88.23 -35.23 45.55
C ALA A 457 88.98 -36.57 45.72
N ARG A 458 89.41 -37.22 44.62
CA ARG A 458 90.23 -38.45 44.68
C ARG A 458 91.74 -38.19 44.66
N ARG A 459 92.19 -36.98 44.31
CA ARG A 459 93.63 -36.62 44.28
C ARG A 459 94.12 -35.89 45.53
N GLY A 460 93.22 -35.58 46.47
CA GLY A 460 93.55 -34.97 47.77
C GLY A 460 93.49 -35.92 48.97
N VAL A 461 93.38 -37.24 48.75
CA VAL A 461 93.26 -38.27 49.82
C VAL A 461 94.31 -39.40 49.72
N GLU A 462 95.21 -39.39 48.72
CA GLU A 462 96.26 -40.42 48.57
C GLU A 462 97.71 -39.87 48.55
N GLU A 463 97.94 -38.64 49.03
CA GLU A 463 99.30 -38.09 49.30
C GLU A 463 99.48 -37.78 50.80
N GLY A 464 99.02 -38.70 51.67
CA GLY A 464 99.03 -38.54 53.12
C GLY A 464 99.16 -39.86 53.90
N MET A 465 99.95 -40.82 53.39
CA MET A 465 100.59 -41.90 54.15
C MET A 465 101.87 -42.24 53.37
N GLY A 466 103.05 -41.71 53.71
CA GLY A 466 103.71 -41.95 54.99
C GLY A 466 104.17 -43.40 54.98
N GLU A 467 105.40 -43.66 54.48
CA GLU A 467 106.49 -44.02 55.39
C GLU A 467 106.10 -45.17 56.33
N LEU A 468 106.47 -46.40 55.97
CA LEU A 468 106.97 -47.42 56.90
C LEU A 468 107.32 -48.72 56.13
N ALA A 469 108.55 -49.17 56.36
CA ALA A 469 109.08 -50.52 56.21
C ALA A 469 110.02 -50.82 55.00
N LEU A 470 111.31 -50.83 55.38
CA LEU A 470 112.47 -51.59 54.87
C LEU A 470 113.07 -51.24 53.50
#